data_AF-A0A5N9BNE8-F1
#
_entry.id   AF-A0A5N9BNE8-F1
#
_cell.length_a   1.000
_cell.length_b   1.000
_cell.length_c   1.000
_cell.angle_alpha   90.00
_cell.angle_beta   90.00
_cell.angle_gamma   90.00
#
_symmetry.space_group_name_H-M   'P 1'
#
loop_
_entity.id
_entity.type
_entity.pdbx_description
1 polymer ?
#
loop_
_entity_poly.entity_id
_entity_poly.type
_entity_poly.pdbx_seq_one_letter_code
_entity_poly.pdbx_strand_id
1 'polypeptide(L)'
;MVLPRDTGFSRSYGRNPYVGYDRVDQPPFLFDGDQDDRLLSKESVATIDIGDVSAAFPLPVLETELVVNYPINEPDVAVFFKPGTVSALDKTLIVDAKDIGATGVFDAYLDGETLT
;
A
#
# COMPACT_ATOMS: atom_id res chain seq x y z
N MET A 1 4.84 17.62 19.53
CA MET A 1 4.30 16.91 20.72
C MET A 1 5.06 15.59 20.83
N VAL A 2 5.67 15.28 21.99
CA VAL A 2 6.37 14.00 22.22
C VAL A 2 5.81 13.38 23.49
N LEU A 3 5.43 12.10 23.44
CA LEU A 3 4.94 11.37 24.60
C LEU A 3 6.14 11.00 25.51
N PRO A 4 6.06 11.24 26.83
CA PRO A 4 7.10 10.82 27.78
C PRO A 4 7.32 9.30 27.75
N ARG A 5 8.57 8.86 27.93
CA ARG A 5 8.90 7.41 28.01
C ARG A 5 8.41 6.77 29.31
N ASP A 6 8.37 7.53 30.39
CA ASP A 6 7.81 7.09 31.66
C ASP A 6 6.32 7.42 31.70
N THR A 7 5.51 6.38 31.47
CA THR A 7 4.04 6.49 31.45
C THR A 7 3.40 5.73 32.62
N GLY A 8 4.19 5.08 33.48
CA GLY A 8 3.69 4.16 34.51
C GLY A 8 3.20 2.80 33.98
N PHE A 9 3.28 2.53 32.67
CA PHE A 9 2.89 1.26 32.05
C PHE A 9 4.10 0.52 31.44
N SER A 10 4.19 -0.80 31.66
CA SER A 10 5.13 -1.67 30.95
C SER A 10 4.59 -2.00 29.57
N ARG A 11 5.02 -1.23 28.57
CA ARG A 11 4.77 -1.56 27.16
C ARG A 11 6.11 -1.66 26.45
N SER A 12 6.34 -2.76 25.74
CA SER A 12 7.55 -2.96 24.94
C SER A 12 7.50 -2.09 23.68
N TYR A 13 7.71 -0.78 23.85
CA TYR A 13 7.86 0.15 22.73
C TYR A 13 9.03 -0.29 21.83
N GLY A 14 8.90 -0.01 20.53
CA GLY A 14 9.85 -0.48 19.51
C GLY A 14 9.66 -1.93 19.07
N ARG A 15 8.66 -2.65 19.62
CA ARG A 15 8.22 -3.95 19.11
C ARG A 15 6.80 -3.87 18.58
N ASN A 16 6.61 -4.26 17.33
CA ASN A 16 5.32 -4.33 16.67
C ASN A 16 4.51 -5.53 17.23
N PRO A 17 3.31 -5.31 17.82
CA PRO A 17 2.45 -6.39 18.29
C PRO A 17 1.58 -6.99 17.17
N TYR A 18 1.58 -6.42 15.96
CA TYR A 18 0.74 -6.81 14.83
C TYR A 18 1.52 -7.61 13.78
N VAL A 19 2.46 -8.44 14.22
CA VAL A 19 3.31 -9.24 13.34
C VAL A 19 2.46 -10.07 12.38
N GLY A 20 2.72 -9.94 11.08
CA GLY A 20 2.07 -10.67 10.01
C GLY A 20 0.67 -10.19 9.63
N TYR A 21 0.21 -9.04 10.14
CA TYR A 21 -1.14 -8.56 9.83
C TYR A 21 -1.35 -8.36 8.33
N ASP A 22 -0.31 -7.92 7.61
CA ASP A 22 -0.27 -7.65 6.17
C ASP A 22 0.17 -8.86 5.32
N ARG A 23 0.12 -10.07 5.87
CA ARG A 23 0.41 -11.31 5.14
C ARG A 23 -0.77 -11.76 4.30
N VAL A 24 -0.65 -11.63 2.98
CA VAL A 24 -1.68 -12.03 2.02
C VAL A 24 -2.00 -13.53 2.01
N ASP A 25 -1.05 -14.35 2.44
CA ASP A 25 -1.19 -15.81 2.54
C ASP A 25 -1.91 -16.27 3.83
N GLN A 26 -2.31 -15.33 4.69
CA GLN A 26 -3.08 -15.60 5.90
C GLN A 26 -4.50 -15.08 5.75
N PRO A 27 -5.51 -15.96 5.63
CA PRO A 27 -6.89 -15.52 5.45
C PRO A 27 -7.38 -14.68 6.65
N PRO A 28 -8.29 -13.72 6.43
CA PRO A 28 -8.85 -12.91 7.49
C PRO A 28 -9.69 -13.79 8.42
N PHE A 29 -9.30 -13.86 9.69
CA PHE A 29 -9.93 -14.77 10.67
C PHE A 29 -11.23 -14.24 11.28
N LEU A 30 -11.58 -12.96 11.02
CA LEU A 30 -12.79 -12.29 11.50
C LEU A 30 -13.77 -11.92 10.36
N PHE A 31 -13.52 -12.41 9.16
CA PHE A 31 -14.37 -12.15 7.99
C PHE A 31 -15.02 -13.45 7.55
N ASP A 32 -16.36 -13.45 7.47
CA ASP A 32 -17.21 -14.60 7.15
C ASP A 32 -18.05 -14.38 5.87
N GLY A 33 -17.77 -13.30 5.13
CA GLY A 33 -18.40 -13.01 3.84
C GLY A 33 -17.67 -13.66 2.66
N ASP A 34 -18.22 -13.40 1.46
CA ASP A 34 -17.63 -13.86 0.21
C ASP A 34 -16.30 -13.16 -0.08
N GLN A 35 -15.32 -13.92 -0.54
CA GLN A 35 -14.03 -13.39 -1.01
C GLN A 35 -14.07 -13.15 -2.51
N ASP A 36 -13.41 -12.09 -2.96
CA ASP A 36 -13.21 -11.80 -4.38
C ASP A 36 -11.93 -12.49 -4.85
N ASP A 37 -12.07 -13.47 -5.74
CA ASP A 37 -10.95 -14.30 -6.21
C ASP A 37 -9.97 -13.54 -7.14
N ARG A 38 -10.26 -12.28 -7.50
CA ARG A 38 -9.35 -11.48 -8.34
C ARG A 38 -8.05 -11.11 -7.63
N LEU A 39 -8.07 -10.96 -6.30
CA LEU A 39 -6.92 -10.57 -5.49
C LEU A 39 -6.88 -11.37 -4.19
N LEU A 40 -5.68 -11.57 -3.65
CA LEU A 40 -5.58 -12.19 -2.34
C LEU A 40 -6.15 -11.28 -1.25
N SER A 41 -6.68 -11.91 -0.21
CA SER A 41 -7.11 -11.18 0.98
C SER A 41 -5.94 -10.35 1.54
N LYS A 42 -6.19 -9.06 1.79
CA LYS A 42 -5.20 -8.09 2.32
C LYS A 42 -4.10 -7.71 1.34
N GLU A 43 -4.25 -8.00 0.05
CA GLU A 43 -3.34 -7.46 -0.96
C GLU A 43 -3.47 -5.93 -1.04
N SER A 44 -2.32 -5.25 -0.99
CA SER A 44 -2.28 -3.79 -1.08
C SER A 44 -2.53 -3.35 -2.52
N VAL A 45 -3.36 -2.33 -2.68
CA VAL A 45 -3.66 -1.71 -3.97
C VAL A 45 -3.53 -0.20 -3.86
N ALA A 46 -3.03 0.46 -4.91
CA ALA A 46 -3.30 1.87 -5.10
C ALA A 46 -4.66 2.01 -5.78
N THR A 47 -5.48 2.96 -5.35
CA THR A 47 -6.83 3.14 -5.91
C THR A 47 -7.04 4.56 -6.40
N ILE A 48 -7.80 4.68 -7.47
CA ILE A 48 -8.32 5.96 -7.97
C ILE A 48 -9.84 5.89 -8.01
N ASP A 49 -10.46 7.05 -7.82
CA ASP A 49 -11.89 7.24 -8.02
C ASP A 49 -12.10 8.63 -8.65
N ILE A 50 -12.32 8.65 -9.96
CA ILE A 50 -12.37 9.88 -10.77
C ILE A 50 -13.59 9.79 -11.70
N GLY A 51 -14.59 10.63 -11.43
CA GLY A 51 -15.85 10.64 -12.17
C GLY A 51 -16.57 9.29 -12.05
N ASP A 52 -16.85 8.66 -13.20
CA ASP A 52 -17.48 7.34 -13.28
C ASP A 52 -16.47 6.19 -13.35
N VAL A 53 -15.17 6.46 -13.13
CA VAL A 53 -14.12 5.44 -13.21
C VAL A 53 -13.46 5.24 -11.85
N SER A 54 -13.62 4.04 -11.31
CA SER A 54 -12.84 3.55 -10.18
C SER A 54 -11.90 2.43 -10.65
N ALA A 55 -10.64 2.50 -10.26
CA ALA A 55 -9.66 1.47 -10.57
C ALA A 55 -8.77 1.17 -9.37
N ALA A 56 -8.28 -0.08 -9.31
CA ALA A 56 -7.37 -0.56 -8.29
C ALA A 56 -6.16 -1.20 -8.98
N PHE A 57 -4.97 -0.80 -8.55
CA PHE A 57 -3.68 -1.22 -9.08
C PHE A 57 -2.98 -2.08 -8.03
N PRO A 58 -2.86 -3.40 -8.24
CA PRO A 58 -2.17 -4.28 -7.31
C PRO A 58 -0.72 -3.84 -7.12
N LEU A 59 -0.30 -3.76 -5.86
CA LEU A 59 1.05 -3.34 -5.52
C LEU A 59 2.14 -4.21 -6.18
N PRO A 60 1.99 -5.55 -6.34
CA PRO A 60 2.99 -6.36 -7.05
C PRO A 60 3.15 -5.98 -8.53
N VAL A 61 2.07 -5.52 -9.17
CA VAL A 61 2.13 -5.00 -10.55
C VAL A 61 2.91 -3.69 -10.56
N LEU A 62 2.59 -2.77 -9.64
CA LEU A 62 3.28 -1.48 -9.54
C LEU A 62 4.77 -1.64 -9.17
N GLU A 63 5.11 -2.60 -8.32
CA GLU A 63 6.49 -2.93 -7.97
C GLU A 63 7.29 -3.41 -9.18
N THR A 64 6.64 -4.14 -10.09
CA THR A 64 7.27 -4.65 -11.33
C THR A 64 7.39 -3.56 -12.39
N GLU A 65 6.32 -2.80 -12.64
CA GLU A 65 6.25 -1.83 -13.73
C GLU A 65 6.89 -0.48 -13.38
N LEU A 66 7.02 -0.15 -12.10
CA LEU A 66 7.46 1.14 -11.52
C LEU A 66 6.55 2.33 -11.86
N VAL A 67 6.01 2.41 -13.06
CA VAL A 67 5.05 3.43 -13.51
C VAL A 67 3.99 2.77 -14.39
N VAL A 68 2.72 2.97 -14.08
CA VAL A 68 1.58 2.53 -14.89
C VAL A 68 0.79 3.74 -15.36
N ASN A 69 0.74 3.95 -16.68
CA ASN A 69 -0.17 4.91 -17.31
C ASN A 69 -1.52 4.25 -17.52
N TYR A 70 -2.58 4.87 -16.99
CA TYR A 70 -3.95 4.36 -17.07
C TYR A 70 -4.87 5.40 -17.69
N PRO A 71 -5.45 5.09 -18.86
CA PRO A 71 -6.35 6.02 -19.52
C PRO A 71 -7.68 6.07 -18.78
N ILE A 72 -8.12 7.29 -18.48
CA ILE A 72 -9.44 7.63 -17.96
C ILE A 72 -9.93 8.80 -18.79
N ASN A 73 -11.25 8.92 -19.00
CA ASN A 73 -11.90 9.87 -19.92
C ASN A 73 -11.58 11.38 -19.65
N GLU A 74 -10.29 11.73 -19.77
CA GLU A 74 -9.52 12.92 -19.45
C GLU A 74 -9.61 13.46 -17.99
N PRO A 75 -8.47 13.71 -17.30
CA PRO A 75 -7.09 13.43 -17.68
C PRO A 75 -6.66 11.98 -17.35
N ASP A 76 -5.80 11.40 -18.20
CA ASP A 76 -5.11 10.14 -17.91
C ASP A 76 -4.30 10.23 -16.61
N VAL A 77 -4.06 9.11 -15.94
CA VAL A 77 -3.26 9.09 -14.70
C VAL A 77 -2.02 8.22 -14.82
N ALA A 78 -0.96 8.67 -14.16
CA ALA A 78 0.26 7.91 -13.97
C ALA A 78 0.37 7.46 -12.51
N VAL A 79 0.47 6.15 -12.30
CA VAL A 79 0.61 5.52 -10.99
C VAL A 79 2.05 5.06 -10.80
N PHE A 80 2.76 5.71 -9.88
CA PHE A 80 4.15 5.44 -9.58
C PHE A 80 4.28 4.50 -8.38
N PHE A 81 5.33 3.68 -8.41
CA PHE A 81 5.85 2.95 -7.29
C PHE A 81 7.25 3.45 -6.93
N LYS A 82 7.53 3.55 -5.64
CA LYS A 82 8.84 3.90 -5.11
C LYS A 82 9.24 2.90 -4.02
N PRO A 83 10.36 2.17 -4.18
CA PRO A 83 10.87 1.29 -3.13
C PRO A 83 11.42 2.09 -1.93
N GLY A 84 11.68 1.39 -0.83
CA GLY A 84 12.34 1.90 0.37
C GLY A 84 11.40 2.18 1.55
N THR A 85 10.13 1.77 1.46
CA THR A 85 9.18 1.90 2.57
C THR A 85 8.93 0.53 3.17
N VAL A 86 9.40 0.32 4.40
CA VAL A 86 9.27 -0.96 5.09
C VAL A 86 7.92 -1.12 5.79
N SER A 87 7.38 -2.34 5.79
CA SER A 87 6.11 -2.64 6.46
C SER A 87 6.22 -2.48 7.97
N ALA A 88 5.30 -1.71 8.54
CA ALA A 88 5.15 -1.63 10.00
C ALA A 88 4.44 -2.86 10.60
N LEU A 89 3.96 -3.78 9.77
CA LEU A 89 3.07 -4.89 10.15
C LEU A 89 3.69 -6.28 9.92
N ASP A 90 4.77 -6.40 9.15
CA ASP A 90 5.35 -7.72 8.83
C ASP A 90 6.07 -8.36 10.03
N LYS A 91 7.05 -7.66 10.65
CA LYS A 91 7.92 -8.21 11.71
C LYS A 91 7.81 -7.48 13.04
N THR A 92 8.35 -8.12 14.10
CA THR A 92 8.48 -7.55 15.44
C THR A 92 9.33 -6.27 15.45
N LEU A 93 10.43 -6.26 14.70
CA LEU A 93 11.29 -5.09 14.50
C LEU A 93 11.10 -4.60 13.08
N ILE A 94 10.78 -3.32 12.91
CA ILE A 94 10.51 -2.71 11.60
C ILE A 94 11.74 -2.78 10.67
N VAL A 95 12.95 -2.74 11.24
CA VAL A 95 14.20 -2.83 10.47
C VAL A 95 14.38 -4.18 9.77
N ASP A 96 13.71 -5.23 10.24
CA ASP A 96 13.76 -6.57 9.66
C ASP A 96 12.57 -6.86 8.75
N ALA A 97 11.67 -5.90 8.57
CA ALA A 97 10.44 -6.06 7.79
C ALA A 97 10.67 -5.96 6.28
N LYS A 98 9.79 -6.60 5.52
CA LYS A 98 9.76 -6.47 4.06
C LYS A 98 9.61 -5.01 3.61
N ASP A 99 10.28 -4.66 2.52
CA ASP A 99 9.97 -3.44 1.76
C ASP A 99 8.63 -3.66 1.06
N ILE A 100 7.71 -2.72 1.22
CA ILE A 100 6.41 -2.67 0.55
C ILE A 100 6.31 -1.45 -0.37
N GLY A 101 7.34 -0.61 -0.42
CA GLY A 101 7.33 0.62 -1.19
C GLY A 101 6.20 1.58 -0.84
N ALA A 102 6.08 2.60 -1.67
CA ALA A 102 5.04 3.60 -1.61
C ALA A 102 4.52 3.90 -3.01
N THR A 103 3.27 4.30 -3.12
CA THR A 103 2.65 4.64 -4.40
C THR A 103 2.25 6.11 -4.46
N GLY A 104 2.23 6.68 -5.66
CA GLY A 104 1.70 8.02 -5.91
C GLY A 104 0.92 8.04 -7.22
N VAL A 105 -0.20 8.76 -7.26
CA VAL A 105 -1.03 8.93 -8.46
C VAL A 105 -0.99 10.39 -8.85
N PHE A 106 -0.71 10.65 -10.13
CA PHE A 106 -0.61 11.98 -10.70
C PHE A 106 -1.39 12.07 -12.01
N ASP A 107 -1.72 13.30 -12.41
CA ASP A 107 -2.06 13.58 -13.81
C ASP A 107 -0.90 13.10 -14.69
N ALA A 108 -1.22 12.31 -15.71
CA ALA A 108 -0.22 11.77 -16.62
C ALA A 108 0.40 12.85 -17.51
N TYR A 109 -0.15 14.05 -17.59
CA TYR A 109 0.36 15.15 -18.42
C TYR A 109 0.95 16.28 -17.56
N LEU A 110 2.22 16.58 -17.81
CA LEU A 110 2.94 17.68 -17.18
C LEU A 110 3.66 18.52 -18.25
N ASP A 111 3.34 19.82 -18.32
CA ASP A 111 4.00 20.78 -19.22
C ASP A 111 4.07 20.36 -20.71
N GLY A 112 3.09 19.58 -21.17
CA GLY A 112 3.00 19.09 -22.56
C GLY A 112 3.68 17.74 -22.81
N GLU A 113 4.20 17.08 -21.77
CA GLU A 113 4.82 15.76 -21.81
C GLU A 113 4.02 14.76 -20.98
N THR A 114 3.99 13.50 -21.42
CA THR A 114 3.38 12.40 -20.66
C THR A 114 4.40 11.84 -19.67
N LEU A 115 4.01 11.70 -18.41
CA LEU A 115 4.80 11.06 -17.37
C LEU A 115 4.95 9.56 -17.67
N THR A 116 6.20 9.09 -17.76
CA THR A 116 6.54 7.68 -17.99
C THR A 116 7.49 7.15 -16.94
#